data_AF-A0A401TR27-F1
#
_entry.id   AF-A0A401TR27-F1
#
_cell.length_a   1.000
_cell.length_b   1.000
_cell.length_c   1.000
_cell.angle_alpha   90.00
_cell.angle_beta   90.00
_cell.angle_gamma   90.00
#
_symmetry.space_group_name_H-M   'P 1'
#
loop_
_entity.id
_entity.type
_entity.pdbx_description
1 polymer ?
#
loop_
_entity_poly.entity_id
_entity_poly.type
_entity_poly.pdbx_seq_one_letter_code
_entity_poly.pdbx_strand_id
1 'polypeptide(L)'
;IDTTNDRKVNYDTLVFFDENRGITAGPFHAPSTGPAYARFGGENAPFFFEGSGAKVGAAYFVSALSPDLSVVRFARYGANYIPRNTPVLADVDDINNNIGFWRAQADFRIPERLSPGFTNFPDVEIETMYEDMVKTFVRYQANIGERAIKTHPDADLVMVYIEQPDGSEHQFLLTDPRQGTNPADPNSIGANQDPAKVKRYASYIRFAYQTADKAVKQVAEAAGHDSNVVVVSDHGFAPFHTSVNLTNILRNAGIDTSKVGIRTSGPAADIYVNLQNRELGGTVDLATYRALVTQ
;
A
#
# COMPACT_ATOMS: atom_id res chain seq x y z
N ILE A 1 25.62 -14.05 -5.32
CA ILE A 1 26.89 -14.01 -4.57
C ILE A 1 26.88 -15.18 -3.59
N ASP A 2 28.00 -15.87 -3.47
CA ASP A 2 28.32 -16.72 -2.31
C ASP A 2 29.14 -15.85 -1.36
N THR A 3 28.58 -15.50 -0.20
CA THR A 3 29.27 -14.56 0.71
C THR A 3 30.29 -15.24 1.60
N THR A 4 30.26 -16.57 1.69
CA THR A 4 31.25 -17.36 2.43
C THR A 4 32.55 -17.52 1.65
N ASN A 5 32.47 -17.55 0.31
CA ASN A 5 33.62 -17.68 -0.59
C ASN A 5 34.58 -18.82 -0.19
N ASP A 6 34.03 -19.92 0.34
CA ASP A 6 34.77 -21.07 0.85
C ASP A 6 35.05 -22.13 -0.24
N ARG A 7 34.81 -21.75 -1.51
CA ARG A 7 34.86 -22.58 -2.72
C ARG A 7 33.85 -23.74 -2.75
N LYS A 8 32.85 -23.74 -1.86
CA LYS A 8 31.66 -24.58 -2.02
C LYS A 8 30.62 -23.81 -2.81
N VAL A 9 29.65 -24.52 -3.38
CA VAL A 9 28.51 -23.87 -4.03
C VAL A 9 27.53 -23.48 -2.93
N ASN A 10 27.52 -22.21 -2.55
CA ASN A 10 26.63 -21.70 -1.51
C ASN A 10 26.14 -20.26 -1.79
N TYR A 11 25.42 -20.08 -2.90
CA TYR A 11 24.82 -18.79 -3.23
C TYR A 11 23.73 -18.41 -2.22
N ASP A 12 23.92 -17.29 -1.53
CA ASP A 12 23.05 -16.84 -0.44
C ASP A 12 22.43 -15.44 -0.67
N THR A 13 22.91 -14.72 -1.70
CA THR A 13 22.53 -13.33 -1.97
C THR A 13 22.30 -13.13 -3.46
N LEU A 14 21.12 -12.62 -3.84
CA LEU A 14 20.86 -12.08 -5.18
C LEU A 14 21.25 -10.60 -5.22
N VAL A 15 21.76 -10.15 -6.37
CA VAL A 15 22.10 -8.74 -6.59
C VAL A 15 21.33 -8.23 -7.79
N PHE A 16 20.50 -7.23 -7.57
CA PHE A 16 19.80 -6.50 -8.62
C PHE A 16 20.51 -5.17 -8.84
N PHE A 17 20.95 -4.91 -10.06
CA PHE A 17 21.78 -3.75 -10.38
C PHE A 17 21.41 -3.17 -11.74
N ASP A 18 21.72 -1.88 -11.93
CA ASP A 18 21.66 -1.24 -13.23
C ASP A 18 22.88 -1.69 -14.05
N GLU A 19 22.63 -2.32 -15.21
CA GLU A 19 23.67 -2.84 -16.09
C GLU A 19 24.71 -1.76 -16.48
N ASN A 20 24.27 -0.51 -16.65
CA ASN A 20 25.17 0.59 -17.01
C ASN A 20 26.06 1.05 -15.85
N ARG A 21 25.74 0.65 -14.62
CA ARG A 21 26.47 1.01 -13.39
C ARG A 21 27.25 -0.17 -12.81
N GLY A 22 26.85 -1.38 -13.16
CA GLY A 22 27.43 -2.61 -12.63
C GLY A 22 27.15 -2.82 -11.14
N ILE A 23 27.90 -3.74 -10.54
CA ILE A 23 27.79 -4.07 -9.12
C ILE A 23 28.86 -3.29 -8.35
N THR A 24 28.44 -2.24 -7.66
CA THR A 24 29.33 -1.39 -6.84
C THR A 24 29.17 -1.71 -5.36
N ALA A 25 30.24 -1.63 -4.57
CA ALA A 25 30.17 -1.70 -3.11
C ALA A 25 29.80 -0.33 -2.50
N GLY A 26 29.15 -0.35 -1.33
CA GLY A 26 28.79 0.85 -0.57
C GLY A 26 29.98 1.48 0.20
N PRO A 27 29.72 2.51 1.04
CA PRO A 27 28.41 2.95 1.50
C PRO A 27 27.61 3.75 0.46
N PHE A 28 26.28 3.67 0.55
CA PHE A 28 25.36 4.48 -0.23
C PHE A 28 24.62 5.45 0.69
N HIS A 29 24.27 6.62 0.16
CA HIS A 29 23.53 7.66 0.87
C HIS A 29 22.23 7.95 0.14
N ALA A 30 21.15 8.13 0.90
CA ALA A 30 19.86 8.44 0.34
C ALA A 30 19.93 9.64 -0.65
N PRO A 31 19.21 9.58 -1.79
CA PRO A 31 18.27 8.53 -2.17
C PRO A 31 18.93 7.27 -2.76
N SER A 32 20.25 7.29 -3.00
CA SER A 32 20.99 6.16 -3.57
C SER A 32 20.97 4.96 -2.63
N THR A 33 20.66 3.80 -3.21
CA THR A 33 20.76 2.50 -2.53
C THR A 33 21.90 1.65 -3.09
N GLY A 34 22.52 2.09 -4.19
CA GLY A 34 23.33 1.21 -5.03
C GLY A 34 22.56 0.00 -5.54
N PRO A 35 23.26 -1.11 -5.87
CA PRO A 35 22.62 -2.40 -6.13
C PRO A 35 21.76 -2.88 -4.94
N ALA A 36 20.64 -3.52 -5.23
CA ALA A 36 19.84 -4.20 -4.23
C ALA A 36 20.42 -5.59 -3.94
N TYR A 37 21.07 -5.73 -2.78
CA TYR A 37 21.55 -6.99 -2.25
C TYR A 37 20.46 -7.67 -1.42
N ALA A 38 19.77 -8.64 -2.01
CA ALA A 38 18.61 -9.28 -1.40
C ALA A 38 18.94 -10.74 -1.00
N ARG A 39 18.55 -11.12 0.22
CA ARG A 39 18.81 -12.44 0.80
C ARG A 39 17.51 -13.15 1.14
N PHE A 40 17.49 -14.47 1.00
CA PHE A 40 16.41 -15.28 1.53
C PHE A 40 16.37 -15.18 3.06
N GLY A 41 15.17 -15.05 3.64
CA GLY A 41 14.96 -14.82 5.07
C GLY A 41 15.23 -13.37 5.53
N GLY A 42 15.62 -12.48 4.61
CA GLY A 42 15.76 -11.05 4.86
C GLY A 42 14.50 -10.25 4.52
N GLU A 43 14.56 -8.94 4.77
CA GLU A 43 13.57 -7.98 4.26
C GLU A 43 13.85 -7.65 2.79
N ASN A 44 12.89 -7.01 2.11
CA ASN A 44 13.14 -6.54 0.75
C ASN A 44 14.31 -5.53 0.69
N ALA A 45 15.12 -5.65 -0.35
CA ALA A 45 16.22 -4.75 -0.64
C ALA A 45 15.71 -3.56 -1.47
N PRO A 46 15.84 -2.31 -0.99
CA PRO A 46 15.46 -1.13 -1.74
C PRO A 46 16.37 -0.95 -2.97
N PHE A 47 15.81 -0.50 -4.09
CA PHE A 47 16.54 -0.23 -5.32
C PHE A 47 16.14 1.12 -5.90
N PHE A 48 17.03 2.09 -5.84
CA PHE A 48 16.84 3.42 -6.40
C PHE A 48 17.22 3.42 -7.89
N PHE A 49 16.32 3.94 -8.73
CA PHE A 49 16.60 4.16 -10.15
C PHE A 49 17.41 5.43 -10.30
N GLU A 50 18.71 5.27 -10.20
CA GLU A 50 19.65 6.36 -10.22
C GLU A 50 19.56 7.22 -11.49
N GLY A 51 19.62 8.54 -11.31
CA GLY A 51 19.42 9.51 -12.41
C GLY A 51 17.96 9.72 -12.80
N SER A 52 16.99 9.05 -12.15
CA SER A 52 15.58 9.35 -12.35
C SER A 52 15.23 10.75 -11.84
N GLY A 53 14.65 11.60 -12.70
CA GLY A 53 14.29 12.98 -12.33
C GLY A 53 13.25 13.08 -11.21
N ALA A 54 12.39 12.06 -11.09
CA ALA A 54 11.38 11.97 -10.04
C ALA A 54 11.86 11.24 -8.78
N LYS A 55 13.13 10.81 -8.71
CA LYS A 55 13.68 10.00 -7.61
C LYS A 55 12.87 8.72 -7.37
N VAL A 56 12.67 7.95 -8.43
CA VAL A 56 11.92 6.69 -8.43
C VAL A 56 12.76 5.58 -7.78
N GLY A 57 12.12 4.72 -7.00
CA GLY A 57 12.72 3.47 -6.55
C GLY A 57 11.71 2.32 -6.48
N ALA A 58 12.23 1.10 -6.44
CA ALA A 58 11.50 -0.15 -6.26
C ALA A 58 12.12 -0.94 -5.11
N ALA A 59 11.70 -2.18 -4.93
CA ALA A 59 12.39 -3.10 -4.04
C ALA A 59 12.35 -4.53 -4.56
N TYR A 60 13.28 -5.36 -4.08
CA TYR A 60 13.38 -6.76 -4.43
C TYR A 60 13.33 -7.64 -3.19
N PHE A 61 12.43 -8.62 -3.18
CA PHE A 61 12.28 -9.57 -2.09
C PHE A 61 12.60 -10.97 -2.58
N VAL A 62 13.42 -11.73 -1.84
CA VAL A 62 13.80 -13.10 -2.19
C VAL A 62 13.02 -14.07 -1.31
N SER A 63 12.06 -14.79 -1.92
CA SER A 63 11.20 -15.72 -1.20
C SER A 63 11.71 -17.16 -1.21
N ALA A 64 12.59 -17.52 -2.15
CA ALA A 64 13.34 -18.77 -2.11
C ALA A 64 14.69 -18.63 -2.83
N LEU A 65 15.73 -19.20 -2.23
CA LEU A 65 17.06 -19.26 -2.82
C LEU A 65 17.78 -20.53 -2.36
N SER A 66 17.86 -21.54 -3.24
CA SER A 66 18.72 -22.71 -3.00
C SER A 66 20.19 -22.32 -3.14
N PRO A 67 21.09 -22.84 -2.29
CA PRO A 67 22.54 -22.60 -2.36
C PRO A 67 23.16 -22.94 -3.73
N ASP A 68 22.58 -23.89 -4.46
CA ASP A 68 23.00 -24.33 -5.79
C ASP A 68 22.23 -23.66 -6.95
N LEU A 69 21.38 -22.68 -6.64
CA LEU A 69 20.49 -21.99 -7.57
C LEU A 69 19.44 -22.88 -8.25
N SER A 70 19.24 -24.12 -7.79
CA SER A 70 18.19 -25.02 -8.31
C SER A 70 16.78 -24.43 -8.15
N VAL A 71 16.59 -23.60 -7.12
CA VAL A 71 15.37 -22.83 -6.90
C VAL A 71 15.75 -21.39 -6.63
N VAL A 72 15.21 -20.48 -7.44
CA VAL A 72 15.32 -19.04 -7.22
C VAL A 72 13.93 -18.44 -7.44
N ARG A 73 13.38 -17.82 -6.39
CA ARG A 73 12.13 -17.05 -6.46
C ARG A 73 12.33 -15.71 -5.79
N PHE A 74 12.00 -14.66 -6.52
CA PHE A 74 12.02 -13.30 -6.03
C PHE A 74 10.87 -12.51 -6.64
N ALA A 75 10.51 -11.43 -5.96
CA ALA A 75 9.55 -10.46 -6.42
C ALA A 75 10.22 -9.10 -6.55
N ARG A 76 9.87 -8.36 -7.60
CA ARG A 76 10.10 -6.91 -7.66
C ARG A 76 8.80 -6.22 -7.25
N TYR A 77 8.87 -5.37 -6.24
CA TYR A 77 7.75 -4.51 -5.84
C TYR A 77 7.60 -3.31 -6.76
N GLY A 78 6.44 -2.64 -6.67
CA GLY A 78 6.11 -1.47 -7.48
C GLY A 78 7.19 -0.38 -7.41
N ALA A 79 7.42 0.28 -8.56
CA ALA A 79 8.26 1.47 -8.61
C ALA A 79 7.43 2.69 -8.19
N ASN A 80 7.94 3.45 -7.23
CA ASN A 80 7.23 4.54 -6.60
C ASN A 80 8.14 5.76 -6.43
N TYR A 81 7.51 6.92 -6.28
CA TYR A 81 8.17 8.19 -6.02
C TYR A 81 7.21 9.12 -5.29
N ILE A 82 7.75 10.19 -4.69
CA ILE A 82 6.95 11.24 -4.07
C ILE A 82 6.64 12.30 -5.14
N PRO A 83 5.37 12.57 -5.47
CA PRO A 83 5.03 13.64 -6.40
C PRO A 83 5.61 14.98 -5.95
N ARG A 84 6.32 15.65 -6.86
CA ARG A 84 6.96 16.94 -6.60
C ARG A 84 6.07 18.06 -7.12
N ASN A 85 5.74 19.01 -6.26
CA ASN A 85 5.11 20.27 -6.65
C ASN A 85 5.75 21.43 -5.86
N THR A 86 5.63 22.65 -6.37
CA THR A 86 6.31 23.83 -5.81
C THR A 86 6.04 24.05 -4.31
N PRO A 87 4.79 23.93 -3.81
CA PRO A 87 4.49 24.11 -2.39
C PRO A 87 5.26 23.22 -1.40
N VAL A 88 5.54 21.96 -1.74
CA VAL A 88 6.18 20.99 -0.80
C VAL A 88 7.56 20.52 -1.28
N LEU A 89 8.17 21.23 -2.22
CA LEU A 89 9.38 20.76 -2.91
C LEU A 89 10.54 20.51 -1.93
N ALA A 90 10.72 21.41 -0.97
CA ALA A 90 11.79 21.31 0.04
C ALA A 90 11.60 20.07 0.93
N ASP A 91 10.38 19.82 1.41
CA ASP A 91 10.05 18.67 2.26
C ASP A 91 10.24 17.35 1.49
N VAL A 92 9.80 17.32 0.23
CA VAL A 92 9.99 16.14 -0.63
C VAL A 92 11.48 15.89 -0.89
N ASP A 93 12.26 16.93 -1.14
CA ASP A 93 13.70 16.79 -1.35
C ASP A 93 14.42 16.34 -0.07
N ASP A 94 14.00 16.85 1.09
CA ASP A 94 14.48 16.45 2.40
C ASP A 94 14.24 14.96 2.69
N ILE A 95 12.99 14.48 2.51
CA ILE A 95 12.64 13.06 2.70
C ILE A 95 13.48 12.19 1.77
N ASN A 96 13.57 12.54 0.49
CA ASN A 96 14.33 11.73 -0.47
C ASN A 96 15.82 11.65 -0.12
N ASN A 97 16.42 12.73 0.36
CA ASN A 97 17.87 12.80 0.60
C ASN A 97 18.28 12.21 1.96
N ASN A 98 17.31 11.95 2.86
CA ASN A 98 17.62 11.51 4.22
C ASN A 98 16.92 10.21 4.64
N ILE A 99 15.81 9.87 4.00
CA ILE A 99 15.03 8.65 4.25
C ILE A 99 15.04 7.76 3.00
N GLY A 100 14.85 8.36 1.84
CA GLY A 100 14.81 7.67 0.55
C GLY A 100 13.50 7.91 -0.21
N PHE A 101 13.30 7.16 -1.29
CA PHE A 101 12.11 7.26 -2.13
C PHE A 101 10.86 6.65 -1.46
N TRP A 102 9.67 7.04 -1.94
CA TRP A 102 8.39 6.50 -1.48
C TRP A 102 8.34 4.98 -1.61
N ARG A 103 8.09 4.27 -0.50
CA ARG A 103 8.10 2.80 -0.48
C ARG A 103 6.83 2.24 -1.11
N ALA A 104 6.92 1.01 -1.60
CA ALA A 104 5.74 0.33 -2.13
C ALA A 104 4.76 -0.01 -0.99
N GLN A 105 3.50 0.41 -1.14
CA GLN A 105 2.40 -0.04 -0.29
C GLN A 105 2.16 -1.54 -0.46
N ALA A 106 1.62 -2.18 0.57
CA ALA A 106 1.32 -3.61 0.54
C ALA A 106 0.31 -3.94 -0.56
N ASP A 107 0.66 -4.89 -1.44
CA ASP A 107 -0.13 -5.24 -2.61
C ASP A 107 -0.89 -6.54 -2.39
N PHE A 108 -2.19 -6.43 -2.11
CA PHE A 108 -3.05 -7.59 -1.89
C PHE A 108 -3.20 -8.53 -3.09
N ARG A 109 -2.89 -8.05 -4.30
CA ARG A 109 -2.96 -8.87 -5.51
C ARG A 109 -1.90 -9.96 -5.49
N ILE A 110 -0.87 -9.84 -4.64
CA ILE A 110 0.15 -10.87 -4.43
C ILE A 110 -0.43 -12.09 -3.68
N PRO A 111 -0.97 -11.97 -2.44
CA PRO A 111 -1.56 -13.11 -1.74
C PRO A 111 -2.78 -13.71 -2.46
N GLU A 112 -3.52 -12.91 -3.23
CA GLU A 112 -4.64 -13.41 -4.07
C GLU A 112 -4.22 -13.92 -5.45
N ARG A 113 -2.92 -13.86 -5.80
CA ARG A 113 -2.37 -14.27 -7.10
C ARG A 113 -3.05 -13.61 -8.32
N LEU A 114 -3.48 -12.37 -8.15
CA LEU A 114 -4.09 -11.56 -9.21
C LEU A 114 -3.03 -10.86 -10.07
N SER A 115 -1.82 -10.65 -9.54
CA SER A 115 -0.69 -10.12 -10.30
C SER A 115 0.01 -11.23 -11.11
N PRO A 116 0.37 -10.99 -12.39
CA PRO A 116 1.09 -11.97 -13.20
C PRO A 116 2.40 -12.41 -12.55
N GLY A 117 2.75 -13.69 -12.72
CA GLY A 117 4.02 -14.26 -12.24
C GLY A 117 3.96 -14.93 -10.86
N PHE A 118 2.89 -14.74 -10.09
CA PHE A 118 2.75 -15.32 -8.74
C PHE A 118 2.01 -16.66 -8.67
N THR A 119 1.51 -17.16 -9.80
CA THR A 119 0.67 -18.38 -9.86
C THR A 119 1.31 -19.59 -9.17
N ASN A 120 2.62 -19.78 -9.33
CA ASN A 120 3.34 -20.95 -8.83
C ASN A 120 4.04 -20.73 -7.48
N PHE A 121 3.82 -19.57 -6.83
CA PHE A 121 4.40 -19.31 -5.52
C PHE A 121 3.58 -20.02 -4.44
N PRO A 122 4.22 -20.69 -3.46
CA PRO A 122 3.56 -21.19 -2.27
C PRO A 122 2.86 -20.07 -1.48
N ASP A 123 1.76 -20.39 -0.78
CA ASP A 123 1.03 -19.44 0.08
C ASP A 123 1.98 -18.74 1.06
N VAL A 124 2.82 -19.49 1.77
CA VAL A 124 3.77 -18.93 2.73
C VAL A 124 4.70 -17.88 2.12
N GLU A 125 5.08 -18.01 0.84
CA GLU A 125 5.98 -17.05 0.18
C GLU A 125 5.26 -15.74 -0.15
N ILE A 126 4.07 -15.81 -0.74
CA ILE A 126 3.27 -14.61 -1.09
C ILE A 126 2.75 -13.88 0.16
N GLU A 127 2.48 -14.62 1.23
CA GLU A 127 2.09 -14.07 2.54
C GLU A 127 3.27 -13.35 3.21
N THR A 128 4.46 -13.96 3.20
CA THR A 128 5.68 -13.32 3.72
C THR A 128 6.02 -12.05 2.94
N MET A 129 5.83 -12.05 1.61
CA MET A 129 6.01 -10.84 0.80
C MET A 129 5.04 -9.73 1.21
N TYR A 130 3.76 -10.06 1.43
CA TYR A 130 2.76 -9.08 1.85
C TYR A 130 3.13 -8.46 3.20
N GLU A 131 3.46 -9.29 4.21
CA GLU A 131 3.88 -8.81 5.54
C GLU A 131 5.14 -7.95 5.49
N ASP A 132 6.10 -8.29 4.62
CA ASP A 132 7.29 -7.48 4.41
C ASP A 132 6.99 -6.10 3.81
N MET A 133 6.04 -6.01 2.87
CA MET A 133 5.57 -4.72 2.34
C MET A 133 4.87 -3.89 3.42
N VAL A 134 3.96 -4.49 4.20
CA VAL A 134 3.28 -3.82 5.34
C VAL A 134 4.32 -3.24 6.29
N LYS A 135 5.27 -4.06 6.74
CA LYS A 135 6.32 -3.69 7.68
C LYS A 135 7.21 -2.57 7.13
N THR A 136 7.69 -2.71 5.91
CA THR A 136 8.66 -1.74 5.35
C THR A 136 8.01 -0.42 4.95
N PHE A 137 6.73 -0.43 4.58
CA PHE A 137 5.97 0.79 4.31
C PHE A 137 5.64 1.56 5.59
N VAL A 138 5.11 0.89 6.62
CA VAL A 138 4.83 1.53 7.92
C VAL A 138 6.09 2.09 8.57
N ARG A 139 7.21 1.36 8.52
CA ARG A 139 8.49 1.87 9.02
C ARG A 139 8.95 3.12 8.28
N TYR A 140 8.73 3.19 6.97
CA TYR A 140 9.06 4.38 6.19
C TYR A 140 8.21 5.60 6.61
N GLN A 141 6.91 5.43 6.84
CA GLN A 141 6.04 6.48 7.36
C GLN A 141 6.49 6.94 8.76
N ALA A 142 6.83 6.00 9.64
CA ALA A 142 7.36 6.31 10.97
C ALA A 142 8.68 7.10 10.92
N ASN A 143 9.59 6.73 10.02
CA ASN A 143 10.84 7.45 9.81
C ASN A 143 10.63 8.88 9.32
N ILE A 144 9.59 9.12 8.49
CA ILE A 144 9.21 10.49 8.09
C ILE A 144 8.73 11.28 9.30
N GLY A 145 7.84 10.71 10.11
CA GLY A 145 7.35 11.35 11.34
C GLY A 145 8.47 11.68 12.33
N GLU A 146 9.33 10.70 12.60
CA GLU A 146 10.51 10.89 13.47
C GLU A 146 11.44 11.99 12.94
N ARG A 147 11.70 12.01 11.62
CA ARG A 147 12.51 13.05 11.01
C ARG A 147 11.87 14.43 11.19
N ALA A 148 10.58 14.56 10.90
CA ALA A 148 9.86 15.82 11.02
C ALA A 148 9.96 16.40 12.44
N ILE A 149 9.80 15.56 13.46
CA ILE A 149 9.96 15.94 14.89
C ILE A 149 11.39 16.39 15.17
N LYS A 150 12.39 15.61 14.74
CA LYS A 150 13.80 15.87 15.06
C LYS A 150 14.38 17.09 14.34
N THR A 151 13.90 17.41 13.14
CA THR A 151 14.41 18.53 12.35
C THR A 151 13.66 19.83 12.59
N HIS A 152 12.53 19.79 13.30
CA HIS A 152 11.74 20.97 13.67
C HIS A 152 11.44 20.98 15.18
N PRO A 153 12.47 21.14 16.02
CA PRO A 153 12.33 21.06 17.48
C PRO A 153 11.46 22.18 18.08
N ASP A 154 11.18 23.22 17.31
CA ASP A 154 10.32 24.36 17.64
C ASP A 154 8.88 24.22 17.10
N ALA A 155 8.52 23.09 16.47
CA ALA A 155 7.18 22.85 16.00
C ALA A 155 6.18 22.69 17.17
N ASP A 156 5.14 23.51 17.20
CA ASP A 156 4.04 23.40 18.18
C ASP A 156 3.14 22.18 17.92
N LEU A 157 3.09 21.70 16.67
CA LEU A 157 2.28 20.56 16.24
C LEU A 157 2.99 19.80 15.11
N VAL A 158 3.11 18.48 15.28
CA VAL A 158 3.49 17.55 14.21
C VAL A 158 2.37 16.55 14.00
N MET A 159 1.89 16.43 12.76
CA MET A 159 0.89 15.44 12.37
C MET A 159 1.54 14.33 11.56
N VAL A 160 1.42 13.09 12.03
CA VAL A 160 1.99 11.92 11.36
C VAL A 160 0.86 11.00 10.93
N TYR A 161 0.91 10.55 9.68
CA TYR A 161 -0.03 9.58 9.12
C TYR A 161 0.65 8.21 9.01
N ILE A 162 0.01 7.19 9.58
CA ILE A 162 0.38 5.79 9.42
C ILE A 162 -0.82 5.09 8.76
N GLU A 163 -0.60 4.46 7.61
CA GLU A 163 -1.70 3.91 6.80
C GLU A 163 -2.31 2.66 7.43
N GLN A 164 -1.50 1.83 8.07
CA GLN A 164 -2.00 0.58 8.65
C GLN A 164 -2.71 0.88 9.98
N PRO A 165 -3.85 0.21 10.28
CA PRO A 165 -4.32 -1.03 9.67
C PRO A 165 -5.26 -0.90 8.44
N ASP A 166 -5.63 0.31 8.01
CA ASP A 166 -6.66 0.54 6.98
C ASP A 166 -6.45 -0.29 5.71
N GLY A 167 -5.26 -0.21 5.11
CA GLY A 167 -4.95 -0.95 3.88
C GLY A 167 -5.08 -2.48 4.02
N SER A 168 -4.80 -3.03 5.21
CA SER A 168 -5.00 -4.47 5.47
C SER A 168 -6.46 -4.82 5.72
N GLU A 169 -7.23 -3.96 6.40
CA GLU A 169 -8.65 -4.20 6.64
C GLU A 169 -9.48 -4.10 5.35
N HIS A 170 -9.14 -3.17 4.45
CA HIS A 170 -9.74 -3.05 3.12
C HIS A 170 -9.74 -4.37 2.35
N GLN A 171 -8.66 -5.15 2.51
CA GLN A 171 -8.50 -6.37 1.78
C GLN A 171 -8.95 -7.61 2.56
N PHE A 172 -8.57 -7.70 3.82
CA PHE A 172 -8.61 -8.96 4.56
C PHE A 172 -9.72 -9.00 5.61
N LEU A 173 -10.51 -7.93 5.79
CA LEU A 173 -11.62 -7.97 6.72
C LEU A 173 -12.71 -8.92 6.22
N LEU A 174 -12.73 -10.11 6.81
CA LEU A 174 -13.60 -11.21 6.44
C LEU A 174 -14.30 -11.77 7.69
N THR A 175 -15.28 -11.02 8.19
CA THR A 175 -15.99 -11.32 9.44
C THR A 175 -17.49 -11.55 9.28
N ASP A 176 -18.04 -11.31 8.08
CA ASP A 176 -19.45 -11.54 7.77
C ASP A 176 -19.62 -12.81 6.90
N PRO A 177 -20.58 -13.70 7.21
CA PRO A 177 -20.80 -14.92 6.44
C PRO A 177 -21.21 -14.66 4.98
N ARG A 178 -21.63 -13.46 4.59
CA ARG A 178 -21.98 -13.13 3.20
C ARG A 178 -20.76 -12.75 2.35
N GLN A 179 -19.59 -12.59 2.95
CA GLN A 179 -18.36 -12.29 2.21
C GLN A 179 -17.75 -13.58 1.64
N GLY A 180 -17.37 -13.59 0.37
CA GLY A 180 -16.79 -14.77 -0.27
C GLY A 180 -15.32 -14.97 0.11
N THR A 181 -14.88 -16.21 0.35
CA THR A 181 -13.43 -16.53 0.45
C THR A 181 -12.76 -16.71 -0.91
N ASN A 182 -13.52 -16.83 -1.98
CA ASN A 182 -13.02 -16.95 -3.35
C ASN A 182 -13.76 -15.96 -4.27
N PRO A 183 -13.11 -14.91 -4.78
CA PRO A 183 -13.76 -13.93 -5.65
C PRO A 183 -14.23 -14.51 -6.99
N ALA A 184 -13.73 -15.69 -7.40
CA ALA A 184 -14.17 -16.40 -8.59
C ALA A 184 -15.33 -17.38 -8.33
N ASP A 185 -15.73 -17.58 -7.07
CA ASP A 185 -16.83 -18.48 -6.69
C ASP A 185 -17.88 -17.74 -5.84
N PRO A 186 -19.05 -17.40 -6.39
CA PRO A 186 -20.09 -16.69 -5.66
C PRO A 186 -20.70 -17.53 -4.53
N ASN A 187 -20.48 -18.86 -4.52
CA ASN A 187 -20.97 -19.74 -3.47
C ASN A 187 -19.99 -19.90 -2.31
N SER A 188 -18.83 -19.25 -2.34
CA SER A 188 -17.79 -19.31 -1.28
C SER A 188 -18.14 -18.52 0.00
N ILE A 189 -19.43 -18.51 0.36
CA ILE A 189 -20.04 -17.77 1.45
C ILE A 189 -20.67 -18.71 2.49
N GLY A 190 -20.94 -18.21 3.69
CA GLY A 190 -21.60 -18.93 4.77
C GLY A 190 -20.86 -20.22 5.12
N ALA A 191 -21.57 -21.35 5.08
CA ALA A 191 -20.98 -22.66 5.36
C ALA A 191 -19.91 -23.10 4.34
N ASN A 192 -19.84 -22.45 3.17
CA ASN A 192 -18.87 -22.76 2.12
C ASN A 192 -17.63 -21.84 2.15
N GLN A 193 -17.53 -20.93 3.13
CA GLN A 193 -16.29 -20.18 3.33
C GLN A 193 -15.14 -21.14 3.66
N ASP A 194 -13.94 -20.86 3.16
CA ASP A 194 -12.71 -21.52 3.59
C ASP A 194 -12.31 -21.03 5.00
N PRO A 195 -12.46 -21.86 6.05
CA PRO A 195 -12.15 -21.45 7.42
C PRO A 195 -10.65 -21.19 7.64
N ALA A 196 -9.78 -21.86 6.88
CA ALA A 196 -8.34 -21.64 6.96
C ALA A 196 -7.99 -20.26 6.39
N LYS A 197 -8.60 -19.86 5.27
CA LYS A 197 -8.42 -18.51 4.70
C LYS A 197 -8.95 -17.42 5.63
N VAL A 198 -10.13 -17.59 6.23
CA VAL A 198 -10.67 -16.66 7.24
C VAL A 198 -9.68 -16.46 8.39
N LYS A 199 -9.14 -17.55 8.95
CA LYS A 199 -8.16 -17.49 10.04
C LYS A 199 -6.87 -16.77 9.63
N ARG A 200 -6.36 -17.03 8.43
CA ARG A 200 -5.17 -16.36 7.89
C ARG A 200 -5.39 -14.87 7.70
N TYR A 201 -6.56 -14.47 7.20
CA TYR A 201 -6.88 -13.06 6.96
C TYR A 201 -6.94 -12.27 8.28
N ALA A 202 -7.52 -12.87 9.31
CA ALA A 202 -7.48 -12.32 10.66
C ALA A 202 -6.03 -12.16 11.20
N SER A 203 -5.09 -13.04 10.83
CA SER A 203 -3.69 -12.86 11.22
C SER A 203 -3.00 -11.71 10.47
N TYR A 204 -3.31 -11.44 9.21
CA TYR A 204 -2.73 -10.30 8.48
C TYR A 204 -3.17 -8.97 9.07
N ILE A 205 -4.45 -8.85 9.42
CA ILE A 205 -4.98 -7.67 10.12
C ILE A 205 -4.25 -7.50 11.45
N ARG A 206 -4.12 -8.56 12.24
CA ARG A 206 -3.37 -8.51 13.52
C ARG A 206 -1.93 -8.07 13.31
N PHE A 207 -1.25 -8.59 12.29
CA PHE A 207 0.12 -8.19 11.95
C PHE A 207 0.20 -6.70 11.61
N ALA A 208 -0.77 -6.17 10.86
CA ALA A 208 -0.86 -4.75 10.54
C ALA A 208 -1.02 -3.87 11.79
N TYR A 209 -1.93 -4.23 12.72
CA TYR A 209 -2.06 -3.55 14.01
C TYR A 209 -0.76 -3.56 14.82
N GLN A 210 -0.09 -4.72 14.92
CA GLN A 210 1.18 -4.83 15.64
C GLN A 210 2.32 -4.02 14.99
N THR A 211 2.26 -3.85 13.67
CA THR A 211 3.23 -3.05 12.93
C THR A 211 2.97 -1.55 13.13
N ALA A 212 1.70 -1.14 13.08
CA ALA A 212 1.28 0.23 13.38
C ALA A 212 1.61 0.63 14.83
N ASP A 213 1.37 -0.24 15.80
CA ASP A 213 1.71 -0.03 17.21
C ASP A 213 3.21 0.28 17.40
N LYS A 214 4.09 -0.48 16.73
CA LYS A 214 5.55 -0.22 16.75
C LYS A 214 5.90 1.14 16.14
N ALA A 215 5.22 1.55 15.07
CA ALA A 215 5.44 2.87 14.47
C ALA A 215 4.97 4.01 15.38
N VAL A 216 3.80 3.86 16.02
CA VAL A 216 3.31 4.82 17.02
C VAL A 216 4.31 4.95 18.16
N LYS A 217 4.84 3.82 18.66
CA LYS A 217 5.90 3.83 19.69
C LYS A 217 7.14 4.62 19.24
N GLN A 218 7.63 4.38 18.02
CA GLN A 218 8.79 5.10 17.47
C GLN A 218 8.55 6.62 17.41
N VAL A 219 7.38 7.03 16.91
CA VAL A 219 7.01 8.47 16.81
C VAL A 219 6.85 9.09 18.20
N ALA A 220 6.20 8.40 19.13
CA ALA A 220 6.03 8.88 20.50
C ALA A 220 7.38 9.01 21.25
N GLU A 221 8.30 8.07 21.05
CA GLU A 221 9.66 8.15 21.58
C GLU A 221 10.43 9.33 20.98
N ALA A 222 10.25 9.62 19.70
CA ALA A 222 10.85 10.78 19.05
C ALA A 222 10.30 12.11 19.58
N ALA A 223 8.99 12.18 19.88
CA ALA A 223 8.34 13.36 20.45
C ALA A 223 8.82 13.70 21.87
N GLY A 224 9.29 12.69 22.62
CA GLY A 224 9.81 12.87 23.97
C GLY A 224 8.72 13.05 25.05
N HIS A 225 9.16 13.11 26.30
CA HIS A 225 8.28 13.11 27.48
C HIS A 225 7.57 14.44 27.74
N ASP A 226 8.07 15.54 27.17
CA ASP A 226 7.49 16.88 27.31
C ASP A 226 6.35 17.13 26.30
N SER A 227 6.12 16.19 25.37
CA SER A 227 5.09 16.29 24.34
C SER A 227 3.82 15.53 24.72
N ASN A 228 2.67 16.09 24.36
CA ASN A 228 1.41 15.34 24.40
C ASN A 228 1.25 14.56 23.08
N VAL A 229 1.05 13.25 23.17
CA VAL A 229 0.80 12.39 22.01
C VAL A 229 -0.68 12.02 21.97
N VAL A 230 -1.35 12.38 20.88
CA VAL A 230 -2.75 12.02 20.63
C VAL A 230 -2.81 11.09 19.42
N VAL A 231 -3.38 9.90 19.61
CA VAL A 231 -3.57 8.91 18.55
C VAL A 231 -5.05 8.81 18.25
N VAL A 232 -5.43 9.04 17.00
CA VAL A 232 -6.81 9.00 16.52
C VAL A 232 -6.89 8.20 15.22
N SER A 233 -8.07 7.67 14.94
CA SER A 233 -8.42 7.12 13.63
C SER A 233 -9.33 8.12 12.92
N ASP A 234 -9.13 8.33 11.63
CA ASP A 234 -10.00 9.14 10.80
C ASP A 234 -11.35 8.45 10.54
N HIS A 235 -11.37 7.11 10.53
CA HIS A 235 -12.59 6.31 10.50
C HIS A 235 -12.39 4.90 11.09
N GLY A 236 -13.47 4.12 11.14
CA GLY A 236 -13.45 2.69 11.47
C GLY A 236 -13.68 1.80 10.25
N PHE A 237 -13.97 0.53 10.49
CA PHE A 237 -14.24 -0.45 9.43
C PHE A 237 -15.53 -1.25 9.66
N ALA A 238 -16.16 -1.65 8.55
CA ALA A 238 -17.31 -2.54 8.53
C ALA A 238 -17.15 -3.59 7.42
N PRO A 239 -17.66 -4.82 7.59
CA PRO A 239 -17.59 -5.82 6.54
C PRO A 239 -18.45 -5.43 5.33
N PHE A 240 -17.88 -5.54 4.13
CA PHE A 240 -18.56 -5.30 2.85
C PHE A 240 -18.79 -6.63 2.13
N HIS A 241 -20.04 -6.96 1.81
CA HIS A 241 -20.42 -8.22 1.17
C HIS A 241 -21.30 -8.05 -0.08
N THR A 242 -21.79 -6.85 -0.37
CA THR A 242 -22.70 -6.62 -1.49
C THR A 242 -22.29 -5.36 -2.24
N SER A 243 -22.15 -5.49 -3.56
CA SER A 243 -21.97 -4.37 -4.47
C SER A 243 -23.29 -4.04 -5.13
N VAL A 244 -23.65 -2.77 -5.18
CA VAL A 244 -24.85 -2.27 -5.87
C VAL A 244 -24.44 -1.38 -7.03
N ASN A 245 -25.18 -1.47 -8.14
CA ASN A 245 -25.00 -0.56 -9.26
C ASN A 245 -26.03 0.57 -9.16
N LEU A 246 -25.61 1.72 -8.63
CA LEU A 246 -26.44 2.93 -8.49
C LEU A 246 -27.05 3.36 -9.83
N THR A 247 -26.31 3.22 -10.93
CA THR A 247 -26.82 3.55 -12.26
C THR A 247 -28.03 2.68 -12.61
N ASN A 248 -27.98 1.38 -12.32
CA ASN A 248 -29.12 0.49 -12.56
C ASN A 248 -30.28 0.78 -11.62
N ILE A 249 -30.02 1.10 -10.34
CA ILE A 249 -31.05 1.50 -9.38
C ILE A 249 -31.82 2.73 -9.89
N LEU A 250 -31.09 3.77 -10.32
CA LEU A 250 -31.69 5.00 -10.83
C LEU A 250 -32.47 4.77 -12.13
N ARG A 251 -31.90 4.02 -13.09
CA ARG A 251 -32.62 3.69 -14.34
C ARG A 251 -33.89 2.90 -14.07
N ASN A 252 -33.86 1.94 -13.16
CA ASN A 252 -35.04 1.15 -12.80
C ASN A 252 -36.12 1.99 -12.09
N ALA A 253 -35.72 3.08 -11.42
CA ALA A 253 -36.62 4.09 -10.87
C ALA A 253 -37.14 5.09 -11.92
N GLY A 254 -36.75 4.94 -13.20
CA GLY A 254 -37.15 5.83 -14.29
C GLY A 254 -36.34 7.12 -14.40
N ILE A 255 -35.21 7.22 -13.69
CA ILE A 255 -34.32 8.40 -13.74
C ILE A 255 -33.42 8.29 -14.98
N ASP A 256 -33.41 9.36 -15.77
CA ASP A 256 -32.49 9.51 -16.89
C ASP A 256 -31.07 9.77 -16.37
N THR A 257 -30.25 8.72 -16.36
CA THR A 257 -28.87 8.79 -15.83
C THR A 257 -27.92 9.67 -16.66
N SER A 258 -28.31 10.14 -17.84
CA SER A 258 -27.52 11.14 -18.59
C SER A 258 -27.57 12.53 -17.96
N LYS A 259 -28.54 12.77 -17.07
CA LYS A 259 -28.78 14.04 -16.39
C LYS A 259 -28.10 14.15 -15.02
N VAL A 260 -27.42 13.09 -14.57
CA VAL A 260 -26.78 13.05 -13.24
C VAL A 260 -25.34 12.56 -13.31
N GLY A 261 -24.48 13.13 -12.47
CA GLY A 261 -23.18 12.60 -12.13
C GLY A 261 -23.27 11.80 -10.83
N ILE A 262 -22.77 10.58 -10.83
CA ILE A 262 -22.69 9.74 -9.63
C ILE A 262 -21.23 9.75 -9.16
N ARG A 263 -21.01 10.03 -7.87
CA ARG A 263 -19.71 9.92 -7.19
C ARG A 263 -19.88 9.02 -5.99
N THR A 264 -18.98 8.06 -5.82
CA THR A 264 -19.06 7.10 -4.72
C THR A 264 -17.83 7.21 -3.84
N SER A 265 -18.02 7.13 -2.53
CA SER A 265 -16.95 7.07 -1.54
C SER A 265 -17.32 6.05 -0.47
N GLY A 266 -16.71 4.87 -0.52
CA GLY A 266 -17.06 3.76 0.37
C GLY A 266 -18.55 3.39 0.29
N PRO A 267 -19.30 3.41 1.43
CA PRO A 267 -20.73 3.09 1.45
C PRO A 267 -21.64 4.25 1.01
N ALA A 268 -21.10 5.43 0.69
CA ALA A 268 -21.87 6.60 0.29
C ALA A 268 -21.85 6.81 -1.23
N ALA A 269 -22.96 7.31 -1.77
CA ALA A 269 -23.08 7.73 -3.16
C ALA A 269 -23.72 9.12 -3.21
N ASP A 270 -22.99 10.08 -3.76
CA ASP A 270 -23.46 11.43 -4.03
C ASP A 270 -23.96 11.50 -5.48
N ILE A 271 -25.19 11.99 -5.64
CA ILE A 271 -25.85 12.14 -6.94
C ILE A 271 -25.99 13.64 -7.23
N TYR A 272 -25.29 14.10 -8.25
CA TYR A 272 -25.29 15.49 -8.68
C TYR A 272 -26.10 15.64 -9.96
N VAL A 273 -27.16 16.44 -9.94
CA VAL A 273 -27.87 16.77 -11.18
C VAL A 273 -27.02 17.73 -12.02
N ASN A 274 -26.89 17.47 -13.33
CA ASN A 274 -26.11 18.26 -14.29
C ASN A 274 -26.80 19.59 -14.66
N LEU A 275 -27.08 20.41 -13.64
CA LEU A 275 -27.88 21.63 -13.72
C LEU A 275 -27.14 22.74 -14.50
N GLN A 276 -27.85 23.36 -15.45
CA GLN A 276 -27.41 24.54 -16.18
C GLN A 276 -27.03 25.68 -15.23
N ASN A 277 -25.95 26.39 -15.56
CA ASN A 277 -25.41 27.52 -14.79
C ASN A 277 -24.88 27.19 -13.39
N ARG A 278 -24.85 25.91 -12.98
CA ARG A 278 -24.17 25.45 -11.76
C ARG A 278 -22.97 24.56 -12.09
N GLU A 279 -23.18 23.54 -12.93
CA GLU A 279 -22.11 22.64 -13.35
C GLU A 279 -21.43 23.15 -14.64
N LEU A 280 -20.13 22.90 -14.77
CA LEU A 280 -19.41 23.21 -16.00
C LEU A 280 -19.96 22.35 -17.15
N GLY A 281 -20.61 22.97 -18.13
CA GLY A 281 -21.27 22.26 -19.24
C GLY A 281 -22.65 21.66 -18.87
N GLY A 282 -23.30 22.16 -17.83
CA GLY A 282 -24.63 21.71 -17.40
C GLY A 282 -25.69 21.76 -18.50
N THR A 283 -26.50 20.71 -18.61
CA THR A 283 -27.52 20.55 -19.69
C THR A 283 -28.96 20.50 -19.18
N VAL A 284 -29.16 20.29 -17.87
CA VAL A 284 -30.48 20.14 -17.25
C VAL A 284 -31.04 21.50 -16.85
N ASP A 285 -32.25 21.87 -17.31
CA ASP A 285 -32.91 23.11 -16.90
C ASP A 285 -33.45 23.06 -15.46
N LEU A 286 -33.82 24.21 -14.91
CA LEU A 286 -34.28 24.34 -13.51
C LEU A 286 -35.57 23.55 -13.23
N ALA A 287 -36.48 23.45 -14.20
CA ALA A 287 -37.75 22.75 -14.02
C ALA A 287 -37.51 21.23 -13.92
N THR A 288 -36.70 20.70 -14.84
CA THR A 288 -36.25 19.31 -14.85
C THR A 288 -35.45 18.97 -13.60
N TYR A 289 -34.57 19.87 -13.15
CA TYR A 289 -33.85 19.71 -11.88
C TYR A 289 -34.80 19.54 -10.69
N ARG A 290 -35.80 20.41 -10.54
CA ARG A 290 -36.78 20.33 -9.44
C ARG A 290 -37.57 19.02 -9.50
N ALA A 291 -37.93 18.56 -10.69
CA ALA A 291 -38.60 17.28 -10.88
C ALA A 291 -37.70 16.11 -10.44
N LEU A 292 -36.43 16.09 -10.89
CA LEU A 292 -35.47 15.04 -10.56
C LEU A 292 -35.13 14.97 -9.08
N VAL A 293 -35.03 16.11 -8.38
CA VAL A 293 -34.75 16.14 -6.94
C VAL A 293 -35.92 15.60 -6.10
N THR A 294 -37.15 15.65 -6.64
CA THR A 294 -38.35 15.18 -5.95
C THR A 294 -38.58 13.67 -6.12
N GLN A 295 -38.02 13.08 -7.18
CA GLN A 295 -38.14 11.66 -7.54
C GLN A 295 -37.19 10.80 -6.72
#